data_AF-A0A7C0YGX2-F1
#
_entry.id   AF-A0A7C0YGX2-F1
#
_cell.length_a   1.000
_cell.length_b   1.000
_cell.length_c   1.000
_cell.angle_alpha   90.00
_cell.angle_beta   90.00
_cell.angle_gamma   90.00
#
_symmetry.space_group_name_H-M   'P 1'
#
loop_
_entity.id
_entity.type
_entity.pdbx_description
1 polymer ?
#
loop_
_entity_poly.entity_id
_entity_poly.type
_entity_poly.pdbx_seq_one_letter_code
_entity_poly.pdbx_strand_id
1 'polypeptide(L)'
;TQKSDTIKQIKYLLNGLSKGASYGLPIGEPAARLLSELLLNRTDRLLLSKGITFCRFVDDYHVFGETKEEIYGNLVHLNETLLNNEGLSLQKTKTRILSSAEFLETSSFSDENIPDNQEEQEKRNFLKIHIHYDPYSDTAEEDYDSLCEELSKFDIVGMLASEMQKTRIAEGVTKKLIRAIAHIHESAKNPAVLSLLENLYVLYPIFPTVMLLLKSTINALQKETKEKIFLVLREIIKANSYLCKVPVNLAFIIRILAHDNSDETDAVLIKVFTETSSMLIKRDIILVLAQHNADYWVSEELKRYNVATPWEKRSLMVASYILEDEGREWRKRIKNGLSDFDIIVKEWASEQKSSGKRIEI
;
A
#
# COMPACT_ATOMS: atom_id res chain seq x y z
N THR A 1 -34.88 21.07 -37.62
CA THR A 1 -33.85 22.11 -37.87
C THR A 1 -33.16 22.55 -36.59
N GLN A 2 -33.84 23.00 -35.53
CA GLN A 2 -33.19 23.40 -34.26
C GLN A 2 -32.33 22.32 -33.57
N LYS A 3 -32.74 21.04 -33.56
CA LYS A 3 -31.96 19.95 -32.94
C LYS A 3 -30.58 19.73 -33.59
N SER A 4 -30.42 20.10 -34.87
CA SER A 4 -29.14 19.93 -35.60
C SER A 4 -28.09 20.91 -35.11
N ASP A 5 -28.49 22.15 -34.82
CA ASP A 5 -27.57 23.21 -34.40
C ASP A 5 -27.11 22.99 -32.96
N THR A 6 -28.00 22.52 -32.08
CA THR A 6 -27.63 22.13 -30.71
C THR A 6 -26.59 21.00 -30.70
N ILE A 7 -26.73 19.99 -31.56
CA ILE A 7 -25.74 18.90 -31.66
C ILE A 7 -24.38 19.43 -32.12
N LYS A 8 -24.36 20.35 -33.10
CA LYS A 8 -23.11 20.98 -33.57
C LYS A 8 -22.44 21.80 -32.46
N GLN A 9 -23.22 22.54 -31.68
CA GLN A 9 -22.71 23.32 -30.54
C GLN A 9 -22.11 22.42 -29.46
N ILE A 10 -22.80 21.33 -29.09
CA ILE A 10 -22.29 20.36 -28.11
C ILE A 10 -20.98 19.74 -28.60
N LYS A 11 -20.92 19.31 -29.87
CA LYS A 11 -19.70 18.76 -30.47
C LYS A 11 -18.55 19.78 -30.50
N TYR A 12 -18.84 21.04 -30.82
CA TYR A 12 -17.85 22.10 -30.83
C TYR A 12 -17.26 22.33 -29.43
N LEU A 13 -18.10 22.42 -28.41
CA LEU A 13 -17.68 22.59 -27.01
C LEU A 13 -16.85 21.40 -26.52
N LEU A 14 -17.30 20.16 -26.79
CA LEU A 14 -16.57 18.96 -26.40
C LEU A 14 -15.19 18.88 -27.06
N ASN A 15 -15.09 19.18 -28.37
CA ASN A 15 -13.81 19.19 -29.08
C ASN A 15 -12.84 20.26 -28.54
N GLY A 16 -13.36 21.42 -28.13
CA GLY A 16 -12.56 22.47 -27.48
C GLY A 16 -12.02 22.02 -26.11
N LEU A 17 -12.86 21.37 -25.31
CA LEU A 17 -12.49 20.88 -23.97
C LEU A 17 -11.54 19.69 -24.03
N SER A 18 -11.67 18.80 -25.02
CA SER A 18 -10.85 17.60 -25.17
C SER A 18 -9.48 17.85 -25.82
N LYS A 19 -9.14 19.12 -26.17
CA LYS A 19 -7.90 19.50 -26.87
C LYS A 19 -7.59 18.63 -28.09
N GLY A 20 -8.63 18.21 -28.83
CA GLY A 20 -8.50 17.35 -30.01
C GLY A 20 -8.48 15.84 -29.77
N ALA A 21 -8.62 15.37 -28.52
CA ALA A 21 -8.89 13.97 -28.25
C ALA A 21 -10.34 13.62 -28.66
N SER A 22 -10.52 12.52 -29.40
CA SER A 22 -11.82 12.05 -29.87
C SER A 22 -12.58 11.21 -28.82
N TYR A 23 -12.11 11.17 -27.58
CA TYR A 23 -12.65 10.36 -26.51
C TYR A 23 -12.60 11.10 -25.17
N GLY A 24 -13.52 10.71 -24.28
CA GLY A 24 -13.62 11.25 -22.91
C GLY A 24 -14.60 12.42 -22.79
N LEU A 25 -15.19 12.52 -21.60
CA LEU A 25 -16.01 13.65 -21.16
C LEU A 25 -15.27 14.39 -20.03
N PRO A 26 -15.45 15.72 -19.90
CA PRO A 26 -14.90 16.46 -18.77
C PRO A 26 -15.48 15.93 -17.45
N ILE A 27 -14.62 15.74 -16.45
CA ILE A 27 -14.97 15.17 -15.15
C ILE A 27 -15.56 16.28 -14.25
N GLY A 28 -16.70 16.02 -13.61
CA GLY A 28 -17.24 16.86 -12.52
C GLY A 28 -18.50 17.68 -12.86
N GLU A 29 -18.86 17.83 -14.13
CA GLU A 29 -19.99 18.68 -14.54
C GLU A 29 -21.32 17.89 -14.68
N PRO A 30 -22.49 18.46 -14.30
CA PRO A 30 -23.79 17.79 -14.40
C PRO A 30 -24.14 17.29 -15.81
N ALA A 31 -23.71 18.02 -16.85
CA ALA A 31 -23.94 17.65 -18.24
C ALA A 31 -23.20 16.37 -18.65
N ALA A 32 -21.98 16.15 -18.12
CA ALA A 32 -21.21 14.94 -18.39
C ALA A 32 -21.91 13.71 -17.83
N ARG A 33 -22.53 13.82 -16.64
CA ARG A 33 -23.31 12.73 -16.04
C ARG A 33 -24.48 12.31 -16.94
N LEU A 34 -25.24 13.28 -17.46
CA LEU A 34 -26.38 12.99 -18.35
C LEU A 34 -25.91 12.31 -19.66
N LEU A 35 -24.78 12.76 -20.22
CA LEU A 35 -24.21 12.16 -21.42
C LEU A 35 -23.71 10.73 -21.16
N SER A 36 -23.08 10.47 -20.01
CA SER A 36 -22.68 9.11 -19.60
C SER A 36 -23.88 8.18 -19.42
N GLU A 37 -24.96 8.66 -18.80
CA GLU A 37 -26.21 7.89 -18.68
C GLU A 37 -26.82 7.57 -20.04
N LEU A 38 -26.80 8.53 -20.97
CA LEU A 38 -27.31 8.35 -22.33
C LEU A 38 -26.47 7.33 -23.13
N LEU A 39 -25.15 7.32 -22.94
CA LEU A 39 -24.22 6.35 -23.53
C LEU A 39 -24.54 4.93 -23.04
N LEU A 40 -24.61 4.73 -21.72
CA LEU A 40 -24.79 3.41 -21.11
C LEU A 40 -26.21 2.83 -21.27
N ASN A 41 -27.23 3.68 -21.50
CA ASN A 41 -28.61 3.24 -21.74
C ASN A 41 -28.74 2.25 -22.91
N ARG A 42 -27.85 2.31 -23.91
CA ARG A 42 -27.84 1.32 -25.00
C ARG A 42 -27.43 -0.07 -24.50
N THR A 43 -26.37 -0.15 -23.71
CA THR A 43 -25.92 -1.38 -23.04
C THR A 43 -27.00 -1.92 -22.13
N ASP A 44 -27.64 -1.07 -21.34
CA ASP A 44 -28.72 -1.46 -20.42
C ASP A 44 -29.88 -2.13 -21.17
N ARG A 45 -30.31 -1.55 -22.30
CA ARG A 45 -31.37 -2.13 -23.14
C ARG A 45 -30.98 -3.49 -23.74
N LEU A 46 -29.71 -3.67 -24.09
CA LEU A 46 -29.21 -4.95 -24.61
C LEU A 46 -29.21 -6.02 -23.52
N LEU A 47 -28.79 -5.69 -22.29
CA LEU A 47 -28.87 -6.60 -21.14
C LEU A 47 -30.32 -7.00 -20.85
N LEU A 48 -31.24 -6.03 -20.83
CA LEU A 48 -32.68 -6.29 -20.67
C LEU A 48 -33.23 -7.19 -21.78
N SER A 49 -32.82 -6.98 -23.03
CA SER A 49 -33.29 -7.79 -24.17
C SER A 49 -32.88 -9.26 -24.09
N LYS A 50 -31.80 -9.55 -23.34
CA LYS A 50 -31.35 -10.92 -23.06
C LYS A 50 -31.95 -11.52 -21.78
N GLY A 51 -32.80 -10.79 -21.08
CA GLY A 51 -33.36 -11.25 -19.80
C GLY A 51 -32.35 -11.26 -18.65
N ILE A 52 -31.25 -10.50 -18.75
CA ILE A 52 -30.26 -10.41 -17.68
C ILE A 52 -30.81 -9.51 -16.57
N THR A 53 -30.86 -10.02 -15.34
CA THR A 53 -31.24 -9.24 -14.16
C THR A 53 -30.04 -8.44 -13.66
N PHE A 54 -30.13 -7.11 -13.67
CA PHE A 54 -29.05 -6.25 -13.20
C PHE A 54 -29.57 -4.96 -12.56
N CYS A 55 -28.72 -4.33 -11.76
CA CYS A 55 -28.86 -2.97 -11.26
C CYS A 55 -27.63 -2.16 -11.67
N ARG A 56 -27.82 -0.91 -12.08
CA ARG A 56 -26.73 0.01 -12.40
C ARG A 56 -26.87 1.31 -11.63
N PHE A 57 -25.76 1.77 -11.06
CA PHE A 57 -25.65 3.12 -10.53
C PHE A 57 -24.42 3.79 -11.15
N VAL A 58 -24.64 4.77 -12.03
CA VAL A 58 -23.57 5.41 -12.80
C VAL A 58 -22.79 4.35 -13.62
N ASP A 59 -21.53 4.07 -13.29
CA ASP A 59 -20.67 3.09 -13.96
C ASP A 59 -20.65 1.71 -13.27
N ASP A 60 -21.24 1.60 -12.07
CA ASP A 60 -21.26 0.36 -11.30
C ASP A 60 -22.43 -0.54 -11.70
N TYR A 61 -22.10 -1.67 -12.35
CA TYR A 61 -23.03 -2.75 -12.70
C TYR A 61 -23.03 -3.87 -11.66
N HIS A 62 -24.22 -4.24 -11.19
CA HIS A 62 -24.48 -5.42 -10.36
C HIS A 62 -25.36 -6.38 -11.13
N VAL A 63 -24.86 -7.57 -11.47
CA VAL A 63 -25.57 -8.59 -12.24
C VAL A 63 -25.92 -9.78 -11.34
N PHE A 64 -27.16 -10.27 -11.45
CA PHE A 64 -27.70 -11.34 -10.62
C PHE A 64 -28.06 -12.57 -11.47
N GLY A 65 -28.00 -13.76 -10.88
CA GLY A 65 -28.20 -15.04 -11.55
C GLY A 65 -28.15 -16.19 -10.53
N GLU A 66 -28.59 -17.39 -10.93
CA GLU A 66 -28.75 -18.53 -10.02
C GLU A 66 -27.49 -19.37 -9.91
N THR A 67 -26.68 -19.42 -10.96
CA THR A 67 -25.45 -20.23 -11.02
C THR A 67 -24.22 -19.39 -11.34
N LYS A 68 -23.04 -19.84 -10.91
CA LYS A 68 -21.78 -19.16 -11.22
C LYS A 68 -21.54 -19.13 -12.73
N GLU A 69 -21.85 -20.23 -13.42
CA GLU A 69 -21.69 -20.38 -14.86
C GLU A 69 -22.54 -19.36 -15.64
N GLU A 70 -23.79 -19.16 -15.22
CA GLU A 70 -24.67 -18.12 -15.77
C GLU A 70 -24.11 -16.72 -15.57
N ILE A 71 -23.64 -16.41 -14.35
CA ILE A 71 -23.01 -15.11 -14.05
C ILE A 71 -21.76 -14.87 -14.91
N TYR A 72 -20.90 -15.89 -15.08
CA TYR A 72 -19.75 -15.79 -15.97
C TYR A 72 -20.16 -15.51 -17.42
N GLY A 73 -21.19 -16.21 -17.92
CA GLY A 73 -21.75 -15.96 -19.25
C GLY A 73 -22.28 -14.54 -19.42
N ASN A 74 -23.04 -14.04 -18.43
CA ASN A 74 -23.59 -12.69 -18.43
C ASN A 74 -22.47 -11.63 -18.34
N LEU A 75 -21.42 -11.88 -17.57
CA LEU A 75 -20.27 -10.99 -17.45
C LEU A 75 -19.48 -10.88 -18.76
N VAL A 76 -19.23 -12.01 -19.43
CA VAL A 76 -18.60 -12.02 -20.76
C VAL A 76 -19.43 -11.20 -21.73
N HIS A 77 -20.75 -11.41 -21.74
CA HIS A 77 -21.63 -10.67 -22.61
C HIS A 77 -21.66 -9.15 -22.33
N LEU A 78 -21.67 -8.75 -21.05
CA LEU A 78 -21.57 -7.34 -20.64
C LEU A 78 -20.27 -6.73 -21.17
N ASN A 79 -19.14 -7.42 -20.98
CA ASN A 79 -17.84 -6.95 -21.44
C ASN A 79 -17.76 -6.81 -22.96
N GLU A 80 -18.27 -7.80 -23.72
CA GLU A 80 -18.35 -7.72 -25.17
C GLU A 80 -19.24 -6.56 -25.64
N THR A 81 -20.37 -6.34 -24.97
CA THR A 81 -21.31 -5.27 -25.31
C THR A 81 -20.70 -3.89 -25.09
N LEU A 82 -20.00 -3.70 -23.96
CA LEU A 82 -19.28 -2.46 -23.64
C LEU A 82 -18.13 -2.22 -24.62
N LEU A 83 -17.37 -3.26 -24.95
CA LEU A 83 -16.21 -3.15 -25.83
C LEU A 83 -16.63 -2.82 -27.27
N ASN A 84 -17.63 -3.52 -27.79
CA ASN A 84 -18.03 -3.41 -29.19
C ASN A 84 -18.85 -2.16 -29.48
N ASN A 85 -19.72 -1.74 -28.56
CA ASN A 85 -20.62 -0.59 -28.81
C ASN A 85 -20.04 0.73 -28.30
N GLU A 86 -19.40 0.72 -27.13
CA GLU A 86 -19.00 1.94 -26.41
C GLU A 86 -17.48 2.10 -26.29
N GLY A 87 -16.69 1.09 -26.71
CA GLY A 87 -15.23 1.10 -26.57
C GLY A 87 -14.76 1.07 -25.12
N LEU A 88 -15.62 0.64 -24.20
CA LEU A 88 -15.34 0.56 -22.76
C LEU A 88 -14.96 -0.87 -22.36
N SER A 89 -14.12 -1.00 -21.35
CA SER A 89 -13.71 -2.31 -20.80
C SER A 89 -13.92 -2.36 -19.30
N LEU A 90 -14.32 -3.52 -18.79
CA LEU A 90 -14.44 -3.72 -17.35
C LEU A 90 -13.07 -3.75 -16.65
N GLN A 91 -12.97 -3.10 -15.50
CA GLN A 91 -11.75 -3.12 -14.69
C GLN A 91 -11.62 -4.44 -13.93
N LYS A 92 -10.74 -5.33 -14.42
CA LYS A 92 -10.52 -6.69 -13.88
C LYS A 92 -10.30 -6.75 -12.36
N THR A 93 -9.68 -5.74 -11.76
CA THR A 93 -9.41 -5.69 -10.32
C THR A 93 -10.64 -5.33 -9.48
N LYS A 94 -11.63 -4.66 -10.07
CA LYS A 94 -12.88 -4.26 -9.42
C LYS A 94 -14.01 -5.26 -9.70
N THR A 95 -13.99 -5.95 -10.83
CA THR A 95 -14.99 -6.97 -11.18
C THR A 95 -14.83 -8.20 -10.28
N ARG A 96 -15.89 -8.52 -9.53
CA ARG A 96 -15.92 -9.66 -8.60
C ARG A 96 -17.19 -10.46 -8.82
N ILE A 97 -17.09 -11.78 -8.70
CA ILE A 97 -18.24 -12.67 -8.61
C ILE A 97 -18.32 -13.09 -7.16
N LEU A 98 -19.43 -12.76 -6.53
CA LEU A 98 -19.68 -13.00 -5.12
C LEU A 98 -20.93 -13.87 -4.98
N SER A 99 -20.96 -14.71 -3.96
CA SER A 99 -22.19 -15.31 -3.48
C SER A 99 -23.11 -14.25 -2.85
N SER A 100 -24.39 -14.57 -2.68
CA SER A 100 -25.34 -13.70 -1.98
C SER A 100 -24.87 -13.37 -0.57
N ALA A 101 -24.32 -14.34 0.16
CA ALA A 101 -23.76 -14.15 1.50
C ALA A 101 -22.59 -13.14 1.49
N GLU A 102 -21.58 -13.35 0.63
CA GLU A 102 -20.41 -12.46 0.52
C GLU A 102 -20.79 -11.04 0.07
N PHE A 103 -21.79 -10.91 -0.80
CA PHE A 103 -22.29 -9.60 -1.24
C PHE A 103 -22.95 -8.85 -0.08
N LEU A 104 -23.76 -9.54 0.73
CA LEU A 104 -24.39 -8.95 1.91
C LEU A 104 -23.37 -8.54 2.98
N GLU A 105 -22.31 -9.32 3.20
CA GLU A 105 -21.21 -8.96 4.11
C GLU A 105 -20.41 -7.74 3.64
N THR A 106 -20.23 -7.59 2.33
CA THR A 106 -19.38 -6.53 1.75
C THR A 106 -20.14 -5.22 1.52
N SER A 107 -21.46 -5.28 1.33
CA SER A 107 -22.30 -4.11 1.04
C SER A 107 -22.53 -3.24 2.29
N SER A 108 -22.61 -1.92 2.11
CA SER A 108 -23.00 -0.97 3.17
C SER A 108 -24.45 -1.15 3.65
N PHE A 109 -25.22 -2.04 3.03
CA PHE A 109 -26.56 -2.47 3.47
C PHE A 109 -26.52 -3.55 4.57
N SER A 110 -25.31 -3.92 5.02
CA SER A 110 -25.10 -4.91 6.07
C SER A 110 -25.67 -4.51 7.44
N ASP A 111 -26.13 -3.28 7.67
CA ASP A 111 -26.68 -2.88 8.98
C ASP A 111 -27.96 -3.64 9.41
N GLU A 112 -28.66 -4.34 8.50
CA GLU A 112 -29.92 -5.04 8.83
C GLU A 112 -29.83 -6.57 8.98
N ASN A 113 -28.69 -7.21 8.72
CA ASN A 113 -28.57 -8.66 8.92
C ASN A 113 -28.25 -8.99 10.39
N ILE A 114 -29.20 -9.65 11.06
CA ILE A 114 -28.99 -10.32 12.35
C ILE A 114 -27.88 -11.36 12.12
N PRO A 115 -26.73 -11.26 12.80
CA PRO A 115 -25.63 -12.22 12.61
C PRO A 115 -26.06 -13.63 12.99
N ASP A 116 -25.83 -14.60 12.09
CA ASP A 116 -26.18 -16.01 12.29
C ASP A 116 -25.31 -16.69 13.37
N ASN A 117 -24.18 -16.08 13.76
CA ASN A 117 -23.28 -16.60 14.78
C ASN A 117 -22.58 -15.49 15.59
N GLN A 118 -22.18 -15.80 16.82
CA GLN A 118 -21.53 -14.86 17.74
C GLN A 118 -20.24 -14.26 17.16
N GLU A 119 -19.44 -15.06 16.42
CA GLU A 119 -18.19 -14.60 15.81
C GLU A 119 -18.43 -13.48 14.77
N GLU A 120 -19.52 -13.56 13.99
CA GLU A 120 -19.85 -12.51 13.02
C GLU A 120 -20.36 -11.24 13.70
N GLN A 121 -21.09 -11.40 14.81
CA GLN A 121 -21.54 -10.27 15.62
C GLN A 121 -20.36 -9.50 16.21
N GLU A 122 -19.37 -10.22 16.74
CA GLU A 122 -18.14 -9.63 17.25
C GLU A 122 -17.33 -8.94 16.15
N LYS A 123 -17.17 -9.57 14.97
CA LYS A 123 -16.51 -8.95 13.81
C LYS A 123 -17.21 -7.67 13.37
N ARG A 124 -18.55 -7.66 13.32
CA ARG A 124 -19.34 -6.47 12.99
C ARG A 124 -19.18 -5.35 14.04
N ASN A 125 -19.22 -5.70 15.32
CA ASN A 125 -18.99 -4.74 16.40
C ASN A 125 -17.57 -4.15 16.33
N PHE A 126 -16.56 -4.99 16.07
CA PHE A 126 -15.19 -4.54 15.85
C PHE A 126 -15.09 -3.60 14.64
N LEU A 127 -15.81 -3.89 13.54
CA LEU A 127 -15.83 -3.04 12.35
C LEU A 127 -16.43 -1.64 12.59
N LYS A 128 -17.23 -1.43 13.63
CA LYS A 128 -17.77 -0.11 14.01
C LYS A 128 -16.76 0.78 14.76
N ILE A 129 -15.70 0.20 15.34
CA ILE A 129 -14.73 0.95 16.15
C ILE A 129 -13.84 1.85 15.29
N HIS A 130 -13.70 3.12 15.64
CA HIS A 130 -12.77 4.01 14.94
C HIS A 130 -11.36 3.87 15.54
N ILE A 131 -10.46 3.20 14.82
CA ILE A 131 -9.05 3.04 15.22
C ILE A 131 -8.26 4.28 14.79
N HIS A 132 -8.55 5.41 15.43
CA HIS A 132 -7.86 6.68 15.23
C HIS A 132 -7.99 7.53 16.49
N TYR A 133 -6.87 8.11 16.93
CA TYR A 133 -6.82 9.15 17.95
C TYR A 133 -5.91 10.27 17.46
N ASP A 134 -6.13 11.50 17.95
CA ASP A 134 -5.29 12.66 17.62
C ASP A 134 -4.15 12.78 18.64
N PRO A 135 -2.89 12.55 18.25
CA PRO A 135 -1.75 12.65 19.16
C PRO A 135 -1.43 14.07 19.64
N TYR A 136 -2.05 15.10 19.05
CA TYR A 136 -1.84 16.49 19.39
C TYR A 136 -3.03 17.11 20.15
N SER A 137 -4.03 16.31 20.51
CA SER A 137 -5.13 16.73 21.37
C SER A 137 -4.66 16.91 22.82
N ASP A 138 -5.31 17.82 23.54
CA ASP A 138 -5.13 17.98 24.98
C ASP A 138 -5.55 16.71 25.77
N THR A 139 -6.40 15.86 25.18
CA THR A 139 -6.90 14.57 25.73
C THR A 139 -6.21 13.34 25.13
N ALA A 140 -5.09 13.50 24.41
CA ALA A 140 -4.49 12.42 23.62
C ALA A 140 -4.16 11.14 24.42
N GLU A 141 -3.69 11.26 25.66
CA GLU A 141 -3.39 10.12 26.52
C GLU A 141 -4.67 9.38 26.95
N GLU A 142 -5.70 10.11 27.39
CA GLU A 142 -6.99 9.54 27.80
C GLU A 142 -7.72 8.86 26.62
N ASP A 143 -7.69 9.49 25.44
CA ASP A 143 -8.29 8.95 24.21
C ASP A 143 -7.56 7.67 23.76
N TYR A 144 -6.23 7.62 23.91
CA TYR A 144 -5.43 6.45 23.60
C TYR A 144 -5.73 5.28 24.54
N ASP A 145 -5.80 5.55 25.85
CA ASP A 145 -6.11 4.53 26.86
C ASP A 145 -7.52 3.98 26.66
N SER A 146 -8.50 4.85 26.38
CA SER A 146 -9.87 4.44 26.05
C SER A 146 -9.92 3.53 24.81
N LEU A 147 -9.17 3.86 23.76
CA LEU A 147 -9.06 3.03 22.57
C LEU A 147 -8.43 1.66 22.88
N CYS A 148 -7.39 1.61 23.69
CA CYS A 148 -6.74 0.36 24.09
C CYS A 148 -7.69 -0.52 24.91
N GLU A 149 -8.44 0.06 25.84
CA GLU A 149 -9.46 -0.64 26.62
C GLU A 149 -10.59 -1.17 25.72
N GLU A 150 -11.04 -0.39 24.74
CA GLU A 150 -12.09 -0.82 23.81
C GLU A 150 -11.62 -1.99 22.94
N LEU A 151 -10.39 -1.92 22.41
CA LEU A 151 -9.79 -2.97 21.60
C LEU A 151 -9.52 -4.25 22.41
N SER A 152 -9.22 -4.12 23.71
CA SER A 152 -8.96 -5.28 24.58
C SER A 152 -10.17 -6.20 24.76
N LYS A 153 -11.39 -5.71 24.47
CA LYS A 153 -12.65 -6.47 24.54
C LYS A 153 -12.81 -7.48 23.40
N PHE A 154 -11.99 -7.40 22.35
CA PHE A 154 -12.11 -8.23 21.15
C PHE A 154 -10.94 -9.20 21.02
N ASP A 155 -11.23 -10.44 20.59
CA ASP A 155 -10.19 -11.39 20.21
C ASP A 155 -9.63 -11.10 18.81
N ILE A 156 -8.83 -10.03 18.71
CA ILE A 156 -8.21 -9.58 17.45
C ILE A 156 -7.32 -10.69 16.85
N VAL A 157 -6.67 -11.50 17.68
CA VAL A 157 -5.77 -12.57 17.23
C VAL A 157 -6.58 -13.72 16.64
N GLY A 158 -7.66 -14.15 17.32
CA GLY A 158 -8.58 -15.16 16.80
C GLY A 158 -9.28 -14.71 15.52
N MET A 159 -9.76 -13.47 15.47
CA MET A 159 -10.36 -12.90 14.26
C MET A 159 -9.39 -12.86 13.08
N LEU A 160 -8.12 -12.48 13.33
CA LEU A 160 -7.10 -12.51 12.29
C LEU A 160 -6.83 -13.94 11.82
N ALA A 161 -6.72 -14.90 12.74
CA ALA A 161 -6.49 -16.30 12.41
C ALA A 161 -7.64 -16.88 11.57
N SER A 162 -8.90 -16.57 11.88
CA SER A 162 -10.04 -17.04 11.08
C SER A 162 -10.09 -16.39 9.70
N GLU A 163 -9.67 -15.13 9.55
CA GLU A 163 -9.51 -14.50 8.23
C GLU A 163 -8.38 -15.13 7.40
N MET A 164 -7.31 -15.63 8.03
CA MET A 164 -6.20 -16.29 7.31
C MET A 164 -6.56 -17.70 6.81
N GLN A 165 -7.55 -18.35 7.39
CA GLN A 165 -8.03 -19.67 6.93
C GLN A 165 -8.94 -19.60 5.70
N LYS A 166 -9.45 -18.42 5.34
CA LYS A 166 -10.30 -18.23 4.17
C LYS A 166 -9.51 -18.35 2.87
N THR A 167 -10.16 -18.83 1.81
CA THR A 167 -9.55 -18.92 0.47
C THR A 167 -9.12 -17.56 -0.08
N ARG A 168 -9.79 -16.48 0.35
CA ARG A 168 -9.45 -15.10 0.02
C ARG A 168 -9.63 -14.21 1.24
N ILE A 169 -8.63 -13.35 1.46
CA ILE A 169 -8.64 -12.39 2.56
C ILE A 169 -9.61 -11.24 2.26
N ALA A 170 -10.47 -10.91 3.22
CA ALA A 170 -11.26 -9.69 3.23
C ALA A 170 -10.36 -8.48 3.57
N GLU A 171 -9.73 -7.88 2.55
CA GLU A 171 -8.70 -6.84 2.72
C GLU A 171 -9.07 -5.71 3.69
N GLY A 172 -10.33 -5.26 3.70
CA GLY A 172 -10.79 -4.18 4.58
C GLY A 172 -10.73 -4.57 6.05
N VAL A 173 -11.30 -5.72 6.39
CA VAL A 173 -11.32 -6.27 7.75
C VAL A 173 -9.90 -6.55 8.21
N THR A 174 -9.09 -7.22 7.37
CA THR A 174 -7.72 -7.61 7.74
C THR A 174 -6.80 -6.40 7.90
N LYS A 175 -6.91 -5.37 7.06
CA LYS A 175 -6.17 -4.11 7.27
C LYS A 175 -6.51 -3.48 8.62
N LYS A 176 -7.78 -3.53 9.02
CA LYS A 176 -8.25 -2.99 10.30
C LYS A 176 -7.72 -3.81 11.49
N LEU A 177 -7.79 -5.14 11.41
CA LEU A 177 -7.23 -6.05 12.41
C LEU A 177 -5.72 -5.84 12.57
N ILE A 178 -4.96 -5.75 11.47
CA ILE A 178 -3.52 -5.48 11.50
C ILE A 178 -3.21 -4.16 12.20
N ARG A 179 -3.98 -3.10 11.94
CA ARG A 179 -3.80 -1.81 12.63
C ARG A 179 -4.09 -1.91 14.12
N ALA A 180 -5.11 -2.67 14.51
CA ALA A 180 -5.44 -2.87 15.92
C ALA A 180 -4.31 -3.54 16.71
N ILE A 181 -3.52 -4.43 16.09
CA ILE A 181 -2.37 -5.10 16.73
C ILE A 181 -1.33 -4.11 17.26
N ALA A 182 -1.23 -2.90 16.68
CA ALA A 182 -0.32 -1.88 17.21
C ALA A 182 -0.68 -1.46 18.65
N HIS A 183 -1.98 -1.53 18.99
CA HIS A 183 -2.58 -0.98 20.21
C HIS A 183 -2.97 -2.05 21.24
N ILE A 184 -2.78 -3.34 20.96
CA ILE A 184 -3.02 -4.40 21.96
C ILE A 184 -1.85 -4.56 22.93
N HIS A 185 -2.11 -5.22 24.06
CA HIS A 185 -1.10 -5.57 25.07
C HIS A 185 0.09 -6.36 24.49
N GLU A 186 1.28 -6.13 25.05
CA GLU A 186 2.54 -6.74 24.60
C GLU A 186 2.53 -8.28 24.62
N SER A 187 1.78 -8.87 25.56
CA SER A 187 1.61 -10.33 25.70
C SER A 187 0.97 -10.96 24.45
N ALA A 188 0.01 -10.27 23.83
CA ALA A 188 -0.68 -10.72 22.61
C ALA A 188 0.02 -10.26 21.32
N LYS A 189 0.82 -9.18 21.39
CA LYS A 189 1.50 -8.58 20.23
C LYS A 189 2.53 -9.52 19.59
N ASN A 190 3.34 -10.22 20.40
CA ASN A 190 4.37 -11.14 19.87
C ASN A 190 3.76 -12.33 19.10
N PRO A 191 2.80 -13.10 19.65
CA PRO A 191 2.11 -14.17 18.91
C PRO A 191 1.41 -13.68 17.64
N ALA A 192 0.74 -12.52 17.70
CA ALA A 192 0.04 -11.95 16.55
C ALA A 192 1.00 -11.63 15.40
N VAL A 193 2.16 -11.04 15.71
CA VAL A 193 3.20 -10.75 14.73
C VAL A 193 3.77 -12.03 14.12
N LEU A 194 4.02 -13.07 14.92
CA LEU A 194 4.50 -14.36 14.40
C LEU A 194 3.49 -15.00 13.44
N SER A 195 2.20 -14.98 13.79
CA SER A 195 1.13 -15.48 12.92
C SER A 195 1.06 -14.72 11.58
N LEU A 196 1.28 -13.40 11.58
CA LEU A 196 1.36 -12.62 10.35
C LEU A 196 2.58 -13.01 9.49
N LEU A 197 3.72 -13.29 10.11
CA LEU A 197 4.95 -13.69 9.39
C LEU A 197 4.77 -15.03 8.66
N GLU A 198 4.13 -16.00 9.32
CA GLU A 198 3.86 -17.33 8.76
C GLU A 198 2.93 -17.25 7.53
N ASN A 199 2.05 -16.25 7.49
CA ASN A 199 1.06 -16.07 6.42
C ASN A 199 1.40 -14.94 5.43
N LEU A 200 2.65 -14.45 5.38
CA LEU A 200 3.05 -13.32 4.54
C LEU A 200 2.68 -13.45 3.05
N TYR A 201 2.74 -14.68 2.52
CA TYR A 201 2.37 -14.96 1.12
C TYR A 201 0.88 -14.77 0.85
N VAL A 202 0.02 -15.17 1.80
CA VAL A 202 -1.43 -14.95 1.70
C VAL A 202 -1.71 -13.45 1.84
N LEU A 203 -1.00 -12.77 2.75
CA LEU A 203 -1.10 -11.34 3.04
C LEU A 203 -0.50 -10.42 1.96
N TYR A 204 -0.04 -10.95 0.82
CA TYR A 204 0.55 -10.15 -0.26
C TYR A 204 -0.28 -8.91 -0.66
N PRO A 205 -1.61 -8.97 -0.82
CA PRO A 205 -2.42 -7.80 -1.19
C PRO A 205 -2.35 -6.64 -0.19
N ILE A 206 -2.02 -6.94 1.06
CA ILE A 206 -1.95 -5.98 2.18
C ILE A 206 -0.56 -5.91 2.80
N PHE A 207 0.46 -6.38 2.06
CA PHE A 207 1.85 -6.44 2.50
C PHE A 207 2.38 -5.10 3.06
N PRO A 208 2.14 -3.93 2.43
CA PRO A 208 2.56 -2.65 3.00
C PRO A 208 1.98 -2.39 4.40
N THR A 209 0.73 -2.80 4.66
CA THR A 209 0.10 -2.64 5.97
C THR A 209 0.79 -3.48 7.04
N VAL A 210 1.16 -4.73 6.71
CA VAL A 210 1.93 -5.60 7.60
C VAL A 210 3.29 -4.97 7.91
N MET A 211 4.00 -4.50 6.90
CA MET A 211 5.32 -3.89 7.08
C MET A 211 5.27 -2.60 7.91
N LEU A 212 4.23 -1.78 7.74
CA LEU A 212 4.01 -0.59 8.57
C LEU A 212 3.75 -0.94 10.04
N LEU A 213 2.96 -1.99 10.32
CA LEU A 213 2.79 -2.52 11.67
C LEU A 213 4.12 -2.99 12.25
N LEU A 214 4.92 -3.74 11.48
CA LEU A 214 6.23 -4.19 11.94
C LEU A 214 7.13 -2.98 12.26
N LYS A 215 7.18 -1.97 11.40
CA LYS A 215 7.97 -0.75 11.63
C LYS A 215 7.55 -0.03 12.92
N SER A 216 6.25 0.09 13.20
CA SER A 216 5.77 0.78 14.41
C SER A 216 5.94 -0.02 15.70
N THR A 217 6.04 -1.36 15.61
CA THR A 217 6.10 -2.24 16.79
C THR A 217 7.50 -2.83 17.05
N ILE A 218 8.43 -2.76 16.09
CA ILE A 218 9.73 -3.44 16.16
C ILE A 218 10.51 -3.15 17.44
N ASN A 219 10.41 -1.92 17.98
CA ASN A 219 11.12 -1.54 19.21
C ASN A 219 10.53 -2.19 20.46
N ALA A 220 9.21 -2.40 20.50
CA ALA A 220 8.48 -2.97 21.63
C ALA A 220 8.42 -4.52 21.63
N LEU A 221 8.84 -5.18 20.55
CA LEU A 221 8.82 -6.65 20.46
C LEU A 221 9.92 -7.31 21.29
N GLN A 222 9.70 -8.58 21.67
CA GLN A 222 10.72 -9.40 22.34
C GLN A 222 11.86 -9.74 21.37
N LYS A 223 13.05 -9.99 21.93
CA LYS A 223 14.27 -10.25 21.15
C LYS A 223 14.09 -11.46 20.22
N GLU A 224 13.52 -12.56 20.71
CA GLU A 224 13.29 -13.77 19.91
C GLU A 224 12.35 -13.51 18.72
N THR A 225 11.32 -12.67 18.91
CA THR A 225 10.40 -12.28 17.84
C THR A 225 11.11 -11.42 16.80
N LYS A 226 11.94 -10.45 17.22
CA LYS A 226 12.73 -9.62 16.29
C LYS A 226 13.66 -10.46 15.42
N GLU A 227 14.41 -11.37 16.05
CA GLU A 227 15.33 -12.27 15.33
C GLU A 227 14.59 -13.13 14.29
N LYS A 228 13.41 -13.64 14.63
CA LYS A 228 12.55 -14.37 13.66
C LYS A 228 12.09 -13.49 12.51
N ILE A 229 11.65 -12.24 12.77
CA ILE A 229 11.29 -11.28 11.71
C ILE A 229 12.47 -11.10 10.75
N PHE A 230 13.64 -10.78 11.27
CA PHE A 230 14.82 -10.51 10.46
C PHE A 230 15.28 -11.74 9.67
N LEU A 231 15.22 -12.93 10.27
CA LEU A 231 15.51 -14.18 9.57
C LEU A 231 14.54 -14.39 8.39
N VAL A 232 13.23 -14.31 8.61
CA VAL A 232 12.23 -14.50 7.56
C VAL A 232 12.42 -13.49 6.42
N LEU A 233 12.62 -12.22 6.75
CA LEU A 233 12.81 -11.15 5.76
C LEU A 233 14.08 -11.35 4.93
N ARG A 234 15.20 -11.75 5.56
CA ARG A 234 16.44 -12.10 4.85
C ARG A 234 16.23 -13.29 3.91
N GLU A 235 15.55 -14.35 4.36
CA GLU A 235 15.30 -15.53 3.53
C GLU A 235 14.40 -15.21 2.33
N ILE A 236 13.39 -14.35 2.49
CA ILE A 236 12.55 -13.88 1.37
C ILE A 236 13.38 -13.16 0.31
N ILE A 237 14.35 -12.32 0.73
CA ILE A 237 15.28 -11.64 -0.19
C ILE A 237 16.21 -12.66 -0.87
N LYS A 238 16.87 -13.53 -0.09
CA LYS A 238 17.81 -14.53 -0.61
C LYS A 238 17.16 -15.49 -1.61
N ALA A 239 15.91 -15.88 -1.35
CA ALA A 239 15.12 -16.74 -2.23
C ALA A 239 14.64 -16.03 -3.51
N ASN A 240 14.88 -14.73 -3.67
CA ASN A 240 14.37 -13.90 -4.76
C ASN A 240 12.84 -14.05 -4.95
N SER A 241 12.12 -14.04 -3.82
CA SER A 241 10.68 -14.24 -3.77
C SER A 241 9.93 -13.20 -4.61
N TYR A 242 8.76 -13.58 -5.13
CA TYR A 242 7.89 -12.65 -5.87
C TYR A 242 7.48 -11.43 -5.03
N LEU A 243 7.48 -11.56 -3.70
CA LEU A 243 7.22 -10.47 -2.76
C LEU A 243 8.20 -9.30 -2.94
N CYS A 244 9.48 -9.61 -3.23
CA CYS A 244 10.56 -8.64 -3.39
C CYS A 244 10.68 -8.05 -4.80
N LYS A 245 10.00 -8.64 -5.80
CA LYS A 245 10.05 -8.15 -7.20
C LYS A 245 9.42 -6.77 -7.35
N VAL A 246 8.51 -6.40 -6.45
CA VAL A 246 7.92 -5.06 -6.39
C VAL A 246 8.87 -4.16 -5.58
N PRO A 247 9.46 -3.10 -6.18
CA PRO A 247 10.44 -2.26 -5.48
C PRO A 247 9.91 -1.62 -4.18
N VAL A 248 8.62 -1.28 -4.14
CA VAL A 248 8.00 -0.71 -2.93
C VAL A 248 8.00 -1.72 -1.77
N ASN A 249 7.69 -2.99 -2.04
CA ASN A 249 7.72 -4.03 -1.03
C ASN A 249 9.13 -4.28 -0.52
N LEU A 250 10.12 -4.34 -1.42
CA LEU A 250 11.52 -4.48 -1.05
C LEU A 250 12.00 -3.30 -0.20
N ALA A 251 11.59 -2.07 -0.51
CA ALA A 251 11.92 -0.90 0.30
C ALA A 251 11.37 -1.01 1.72
N PHE A 252 10.14 -1.51 1.89
CA PHE A 252 9.59 -1.76 3.23
C PHE A 252 10.39 -2.79 4.01
N ILE A 253 10.79 -3.89 3.37
CA ILE A 253 11.63 -4.93 3.99
C ILE A 253 12.97 -4.33 4.45
N ILE A 254 13.65 -3.57 3.59
CA ILE A 254 14.94 -2.94 3.90
C ILE A 254 14.83 -2.00 5.11
N ARG A 255 13.75 -1.22 5.22
CA ARG A 255 13.52 -0.32 6.36
C ARG A 255 13.29 -1.06 7.68
N ILE A 256 12.73 -2.27 7.64
CA ILE A 256 12.63 -3.11 8.83
C ILE A 256 14.01 -3.67 9.17
N LEU A 257 14.75 -4.16 8.18
CA LEU A 257 16.12 -4.68 8.35
C LEU A 257 17.12 -3.62 8.82
N ALA A 258 16.81 -2.33 8.70
CA ALA A 258 17.59 -1.25 9.33
C ALA A 258 17.70 -1.37 10.87
N HIS A 259 16.82 -2.17 11.48
CA HIS A 259 16.85 -2.47 12.92
C HIS A 259 17.67 -3.73 13.26
N ASP A 260 18.20 -4.42 12.25
CA ASP A 260 19.02 -5.63 12.39
C ASP A 260 20.48 -5.34 12.03
N ASN A 261 21.26 -4.94 13.03
CA ASN A 261 22.67 -4.58 12.89
C ASN A 261 23.60 -5.83 12.85
N SER A 262 23.24 -6.84 12.04
CA SER A 262 23.98 -8.08 11.87
C SER A 262 24.71 -8.15 10.53
N ASP A 263 25.88 -8.77 10.53
CA ASP A 263 26.73 -8.90 9.33
C ASP A 263 26.01 -9.64 8.20
N GLU A 264 25.10 -10.59 8.52
CA GLU A 264 24.34 -11.28 7.49
C GLU A 264 23.29 -10.39 6.84
N THR A 265 22.73 -9.41 7.56
CA THR A 265 21.83 -8.40 6.97
C THR A 265 22.62 -7.50 6.03
N ASP A 266 23.79 -7.02 6.45
CA ASP A 266 24.66 -6.21 5.60
C ASP A 266 25.05 -6.94 4.32
N ALA A 267 25.47 -8.21 4.42
CA ALA A 267 25.82 -9.03 3.26
C ALA A 267 24.65 -9.17 2.27
N VAL A 268 23.42 -9.38 2.77
CA VAL A 268 22.21 -9.46 1.94
C VAL A 268 21.92 -8.11 1.26
N LEU A 269 21.98 -7.00 2.00
CA LEU A 269 21.71 -5.67 1.47
C LEU A 269 22.76 -5.24 0.43
N ILE A 270 24.04 -5.52 0.66
CA ILE A 270 25.13 -5.25 -0.29
C ILE A 270 24.89 -6.01 -1.60
N LYS A 271 24.46 -7.28 -1.52
CA LYS A 271 24.10 -8.05 -2.72
C LYS A 271 22.90 -7.44 -3.47
N VAL A 272 21.86 -7.00 -2.76
CA VAL A 272 20.72 -6.32 -3.38
C VAL A 272 21.15 -5.00 -4.04
N PHE A 273 22.06 -4.25 -3.43
CA PHE A 273 22.57 -2.99 -3.96
C PHE A 273 23.27 -3.15 -5.30
N THR A 274 24.06 -4.22 -5.46
CA THR A 274 24.80 -4.48 -6.71
C THR A 274 23.90 -4.97 -7.84
N GLU A 275 22.84 -5.72 -7.52
CA GLU A 275 21.92 -6.30 -8.51
C GLU A 275 20.79 -5.35 -8.96
N THR A 276 20.37 -4.42 -8.10
CA THR A 276 19.22 -3.54 -8.39
C THR A 276 19.58 -2.35 -9.28
N SER A 277 18.63 -1.91 -10.11
CA SER A 277 18.68 -0.64 -10.85
C SER A 277 17.82 0.46 -10.21
N SER A 278 17.08 0.15 -9.14
CA SER A 278 16.15 1.10 -8.51
C SER A 278 16.89 2.11 -7.62
N MET A 279 16.78 3.39 -7.97
CA MET A 279 17.36 4.50 -7.19
C MET A 279 16.81 4.56 -5.75
N LEU A 280 15.52 4.21 -5.57
CA LEU A 280 14.88 4.16 -4.24
C LEU A 280 15.55 3.12 -3.35
N ILE A 281 15.77 1.91 -3.89
CA ILE A 281 16.37 0.80 -3.15
C ILE A 281 17.82 1.10 -2.80
N LYS A 282 18.59 1.61 -3.77
CA LYS A 282 19.99 1.98 -3.55
C LYS A 282 20.14 3.05 -2.46
N ARG A 283 19.29 4.08 -2.52
CA ARG A 283 19.25 5.13 -1.48
C ARG A 283 19.00 4.54 -0.10
N ASP A 284 17.98 3.69 0.04
CA ASP A 284 17.62 3.10 1.34
C ASP A 284 18.76 2.23 1.86
N ILE A 285 19.39 1.40 1.02
CA ILE A 285 20.53 0.56 1.43
C ILE A 285 21.74 1.39 1.87
N ILE A 286 22.09 2.47 1.14
CA ILE A 286 23.22 3.34 1.53
C ILE A 286 23.00 3.91 2.94
N LEU A 287 21.78 4.35 3.24
CA LEU A 287 21.45 4.90 4.54
C LEU A 287 21.42 3.82 5.62
N VAL A 288 20.94 2.60 5.32
CA VAL A 288 20.93 1.48 6.29
C VAL A 288 22.36 1.07 6.65
N LEU A 289 23.22 0.87 5.64
CA LEU A 289 24.61 0.50 5.87
C LEU A 289 25.38 1.60 6.62
N ALA A 290 25.02 2.87 6.41
CA ALA A 290 25.54 3.96 7.23
C ALA A 290 25.05 3.90 8.68
N GLN A 291 23.77 3.59 8.91
CA GLN A 291 23.20 3.38 10.24
C GLN A 291 23.86 2.20 10.98
N HIS A 292 24.27 1.17 10.25
CA HIS A 292 25.00 0.01 10.78
C HIS A 292 26.50 0.27 11.02
N ASN A 293 27.00 1.46 10.66
CA ASN A 293 28.42 1.83 10.68
C ASN A 293 29.30 0.95 9.78
N ALA A 294 28.81 0.52 8.61
CA ALA A 294 29.60 -0.17 7.59
C ALA A 294 30.57 0.80 6.86
N ASP A 295 31.54 1.33 7.59
CA ASP A 295 32.53 2.31 7.12
C ASP A 295 33.34 1.82 5.92
N TYR A 296 33.79 0.57 5.94
CA TYR A 296 34.52 -0.08 4.86
C TYR A 296 33.76 -0.01 3.52
N TRP A 297 32.45 -0.23 3.55
CA TRP A 297 31.61 -0.24 2.37
C TRP A 297 31.31 1.19 1.89
N VAL A 298 30.98 2.09 2.82
CA VAL A 298 30.72 3.50 2.48
C VAL A 298 31.96 4.17 1.88
N SER A 299 33.15 3.94 2.44
CA SER A 299 34.42 4.45 1.88
C SER A 299 34.64 3.99 0.43
N GLU A 300 34.34 2.73 0.11
CA GLU A 300 34.45 2.21 -1.25
C GLU A 300 33.42 2.85 -2.20
N GLU A 301 32.16 2.97 -1.80
CA GLU A 301 31.12 3.57 -2.64
C GLU A 301 31.33 5.08 -2.88
N LEU A 302 31.95 5.81 -1.96
CA LEU A 302 32.32 7.22 -2.18
C LEU A 302 33.29 7.41 -3.36
N LYS A 303 34.11 6.41 -3.69
CA LYS A 303 35.00 6.46 -4.88
C LYS A 303 34.20 6.45 -6.18
N ARG A 304 33.00 5.88 -6.16
CA ARG A 304 32.07 5.79 -7.31
C ARG A 304 31.07 6.95 -7.36
N TYR A 305 31.19 7.94 -6.46
CA TYR A 305 30.26 9.06 -6.36
C TYR A 305 29.98 9.77 -7.68
N ASN A 306 30.99 9.98 -8.53
CA ASN A 306 30.82 10.75 -9.77
C ASN A 306 29.82 10.09 -10.74
N VAL A 307 29.79 8.75 -10.79
CA VAL A 307 28.90 7.96 -11.65
C VAL A 307 27.57 7.60 -10.98
N ALA A 308 27.42 7.91 -9.70
CA ALA A 308 26.21 7.62 -8.92
C ALA A 308 25.02 8.50 -9.35
N THR A 309 23.82 7.98 -9.15
CA THR A 309 22.57 8.70 -9.44
C THR A 309 22.36 9.86 -8.45
N PRO A 310 21.50 10.86 -8.74
CA PRO A 310 21.28 11.98 -7.81
C PRO A 310 20.79 11.54 -6.42
N TRP A 311 20.03 10.45 -6.33
CA TRP A 311 19.54 9.91 -5.06
C TRP A 311 20.67 9.26 -4.26
N GLU A 312 21.49 8.44 -4.94
CA GLU A 312 22.69 7.82 -4.36
C GLU A 312 23.70 8.87 -3.88
N LYS A 313 23.95 9.91 -4.69
CA LYS A 313 24.85 11.01 -4.33
C LYS A 313 24.44 11.67 -3.01
N ARG A 314 23.15 11.93 -2.83
CA ARG A 314 22.63 12.54 -1.60
C ARG A 314 22.73 11.58 -0.42
N SER A 315 22.34 10.32 -0.58
CA SER A 315 22.48 9.34 0.50
C SER A 315 23.95 9.07 0.86
N LEU A 316 24.87 9.06 -0.10
CA LEU A 316 26.32 8.92 0.13
C LEU A 316 26.88 10.14 0.86
N MET A 317 26.40 11.34 0.54
CA MET A 317 26.78 12.55 1.25
C MET A 317 26.37 12.49 2.72
N VAL A 318 25.17 12.02 2.99
CA VAL A 318 24.65 11.77 4.35
C VAL A 318 25.47 10.67 5.03
N ALA A 319 25.71 9.54 4.36
CA ALA A 319 26.49 8.40 4.86
C ALA A 319 27.95 8.76 5.16
N SER A 320 28.55 9.68 4.41
CA SER A 320 29.97 10.07 4.59
C SER A 320 30.29 10.63 5.98
N TYR A 321 29.30 10.99 6.80
CA TYR A 321 29.49 11.45 8.18
C TYR A 321 29.92 10.34 9.15
N ILE A 322 29.80 9.07 8.77
CA ILE A 322 30.33 7.95 9.57
C ILE A 322 31.85 7.83 9.45
N LEU A 323 32.45 8.28 8.33
CA LEU A 323 33.89 8.17 8.04
C LEU A 323 34.75 9.27 8.68
N GLU A 324 34.17 10.06 9.57
CA GLU A 324 34.83 11.15 10.30
C GLU A 324 35.80 12.00 9.45
N ASP A 325 37.11 11.81 9.62
CA ASP A 325 38.18 12.58 8.97
C ASP A 325 38.21 12.40 7.45
N GLU A 326 38.16 11.15 6.97
CA GLU A 326 38.11 10.83 5.54
C GLU A 326 36.88 11.47 4.90
N GLY A 327 35.72 11.31 5.56
CA GLY A 327 34.47 11.89 5.11
C GLY A 327 34.51 13.42 5.03
N ARG A 328 35.12 14.09 6.03
CA ARG A 328 35.28 15.56 6.02
C ARG A 328 36.11 16.03 4.84
N GLU A 329 37.26 15.41 4.58
CA GLU A 329 38.12 15.77 3.45
C GLU A 329 37.48 15.45 2.10
N TRP A 330 36.69 14.38 2.02
CA TRP A 330 35.91 14.07 0.83
C TRP A 330 34.81 15.12 0.58
N ARG A 331 34.03 15.51 1.60
CA ARG A 331 32.97 16.54 1.48
C ARG A 331 33.51 17.91 1.06
N LYS A 332 34.75 18.25 1.45
CA LYS A 332 35.41 19.49 1.00
C LYS A 332 35.71 19.46 -0.51
N ARG A 333 36.14 18.31 -1.04
CA ARG A 333 36.50 18.14 -2.46
C ARG A 333 35.31 18.31 -3.41
N ILE A 334 34.12 17.84 -3.02
CA ILE A 334 32.93 17.89 -3.87
C ILE A 334 32.17 19.22 -3.84
N LYS A 335 32.56 20.17 -2.95
CA LYS A 335 31.80 21.38 -2.63
C LYS A 335 31.43 22.23 -3.86
N ASN A 336 32.30 22.29 -4.87
CA ASN A 336 32.12 23.15 -6.05
C ASN A 336 31.15 22.56 -7.09
N GLY A 337 30.71 21.32 -6.94
CA GLY A 337 29.80 20.64 -7.88
C GLY A 337 28.41 20.35 -7.33
N LEU A 338 28.05 20.93 -6.18
CA LEU A 338 26.78 20.68 -5.51
C LEU A 338 25.68 21.61 -6.03
N SER A 339 24.47 21.08 -6.19
CA SER A 339 23.28 21.91 -6.40
C SER A 339 22.84 22.58 -5.08
N ASP A 340 22.00 23.62 -5.17
CA ASP A 340 21.44 24.29 -3.98
C ASP A 340 20.75 23.31 -3.03
N PHE A 341 20.03 22.33 -3.57
CA PHE A 341 19.39 21.29 -2.77
C PHE A 341 20.41 20.37 -2.09
N ASP A 342 21.51 20.03 -2.76
CA ASP A 342 22.55 19.19 -2.17
C ASP A 342 23.29 19.91 -1.04
N ILE A 343 23.42 21.25 -1.12
CA ILE A 343 23.96 22.08 -0.04
C ILE A 343 23.07 21.99 1.20
N ILE A 344 21.75 22.15 1.04
CA ILE A 344 20.77 22.02 2.14
C ILE A 344 20.85 20.63 2.77
N VAL A 345 20.91 19.56 1.95
CA VAL A 345 21.05 18.19 2.45
C VAL A 345 22.33 18.01 3.26
N LYS A 346 23.45 18.60 2.81
CA LYS A 346 24.73 18.56 3.52
C LYS A 346 24.65 19.28 4.88
N GLU A 347 24.04 20.45 4.91
CA GLU A 347 23.86 21.24 6.13
C GLU A 347 22.99 20.48 7.13
N TRP A 348 21.83 19.98 6.69
CA TRP A 348 20.96 19.14 7.49
C TRP A 348 21.71 17.91 8.06
N ALA A 349 22.46 17.18 7.23
CA ALA A 349 23.22 16.01 7.68
C ALA A 349 24.29 16.39 8.72
N SER A 350 24.91 17.56 8.58
CA SER A 350 25.85 18.11 9.55
C SER A 350 25.19 18.35 10.90
N GLU A 351 24.01 18.99 10.90
CA GLU A 351 23.25 19.28 12.12
C GLU A 351 22.82 17.98 12.82
N GLN A 352 22.35 16.97 12.07
CA GLN A 352 21.99 15.67 12.64
C GLN A 352 23.17 15.03 13.36
N LYS A 353 24.34 14.97 12.71
CA LYS A 353 25.56 14.41 13.33
C LYS A 353 25.98 15.20 14.58
N SER A 354 25.94 16.53 14.53
CA SER A 354 26.29 17.40 15.66
C SER A 354 25.33 17.25 16.85
N SER A 355 24.05 16.97 16.58
CA SER A 355 23.04 16.72 17.62
C SER A 355 23.08 15.30 18.21
N GLY A 356 23.97 14.43 17.73
CA GLY A 356 24.05 13.03 18.15
C GLY A 356 22.88 12.16 17.68
N LYS A 357 21.98 12.69 16.84
CA LYS A 357 20.87 11.93 16.26
C LYS A 357 21.39 10.93 15.24
N ARG A 358 20.90 9.69 15.33
CA ARG A 358 21.11 8.70 14.27
C ARG A 358 20.28 9.12 13.05
N ILE A 359 20.85 8.95 11.88
CA ILE A 359 20.17 9.20 10.61
C ILE A 359 19.28 7.97 10.36
N GLU A 360 18.01 8.07 10.75
CA GLU A 360 17.01 7.01 10.57
C GLU A 360 16.24 7.20 9.24
N ILE A 361 15.69 6.10 8.70
CA ILE A 361 15.01 6.02 7.38
C ILE A 361 13.49 5.82 7.52
#